data_AF-A0A9X4XRA0-F1
#
_entry.id   AF-A0A9X4XRA0-F1
#
_cell.length_a   1.000
_cell.length_b   1.000
_cell.length_c   1.000
_cell.angle_alpha   90.00
_cell.angle_beta   90.00
_cell.angle_gamma   90.00
#
_symmetry.space_group_name_H-M   'P 1'
#
loop_
_entity.id
_entity.type
_entity.pdbx_description
1 polymer ?
#
loop_
_entity_poly.entity_id
_entity_poly.type
_entity_poly.pdbx_seq_one_letter_code
_entity_poly.pdbx_strand_id
1 'polypeptide(L)'
;MSGRDQTIYSVIVKFREDKSLAQCAAVRHDDKLWLVPTWIEEDDAAVMRPERMVCIEGLPLKKGGRLGARSFDWILRPEIPRAVLTGPLPPPPEWPLPVLDRPDLTFPRA
;
A
#
# COMPACT_ATOMS: atom_id res chain seq x y z
N MET A 1 -19.52 -1.19 -16.59
CA MET A 1 -19.68 -2.14 -15.47
C MET A 1 -18.40 -2.12 -14.65
N SER A 2 -18.27 -1.15 -13.75
CA SER A 2 -17.04 -0.96 -12.97
C SER A 2 -17.21 -1.65 -11.63
N GLY A 3 -16.94 -2.94 -11.59
CA GLY A 3 -16.73 -3.64 -10.33
C GLY A 3 -15.53 -2.99 -9.66
N ARG A 4 -15.78 -2.13 -8.67
CA ARG A 4 -14.72 -1.65 -7.78
C ARG A 4 -14.20 -2.89 -7.09
N ASP A 5 -13.03 -3.36 -7.50
CA ASP A 5 -12.32 -4.44 -6.82
C ASP A 5 -11.86 -3.88 -5.47
N GLN A 6 -12.77 -3.87 -4.49
CA GLN A 6 -12.60 -3.37 -3.13
C GLN A 6 -11.69 -4.28 -2.28
N THR A 7 -11.03 -5.25 -2.93
CA THR A 7 -10.12 -6.18 -2.29
C THR A 7 -8.93 -5.43 -1.72
N ILE A 8 -8.83 -5.47 -0.39
CA ILE A 8 -7.62 -5.06 0.33
C ILE A 8 -6.68 -6.25 0.30
N TYR A 9 -5.56 -6.08 -0.39
CA TYR A 9 -4.44 -7.01 -0.43
C TYR A 9 -3.49 -6.72 0.73
N SER A 10 -2.75 -7.74 1.13
CA SER A 10 -1.64 -7.59 2.06
C SER A 10 -0.30 -7.78 1.36
N VAL A 11 0.55 -6.76 1.44
CA VAL A 11 1.85 -6.71 0.76
C VAL A 11 2.96 -6.60 1.78
N ILE A 12 3.94 -7.50 1.69
CA ILE A 12 5.20 -7.38 2.44
C ILE A 12 6.12 -6.41 1.70
N VAL A 13 6.56 -5.38 2.39
CA VAL A 13 7.55 -4.42 1.91
C VAL A 13 8.85 -4.57 2.69
N LYS A 14 9.97 -4.27 2.04
CA LYS A 14 11.30 -4.25 2.66
C LYS A 14 11.86 -2.84 2.62
N PHE A 15 12.31 -2.32 3.76
CA PHE A 15 12.88 -0.98 3.82
C PHE A 15 14.36 -0.96 3.45
N ARG A 16 14.80 0.09 2.75
CA ARG A 16 16.21 0.24 2.32
C ARG A 16 17.14 0.47 3.51
N GLU A 17 16.67 1.20 4.51
CA GLU A 17 17.42 1.76 5.62
C GLU A 17 17.92 0.68 6.58
N ASP A 18 17.04 -0.20 7.04
CA ASP A 18 17.33 -1.21 8.07
C ASP A 18 17.06 -2.65 7.61
N LYS A 19 16.66 -2.82 6.34
CA LYS A 19 16.26 -4.12 5.75
C LYS A 19 15.08 -4.79 6.47
N SER A 20 14.38 -4.07 7.34
CA SER A 20 13.22 -4.59 8.05
C SER A 20 12.05 -4.80 7.10
N LEU A 21 11.21 -5.77 7.46
CA LEU A 21 10.00 -6.10 6.72
C LEU A 21 8.80 -5.50 7.44
N ALA A 22 7.90 -4.90 6.68
CA ALA A 22 6.59 -4.48 7.16
C ALA A 22 5.50 -5.08 6.30
N GLN A 23 4.35 -5.37 6.92
CA GLN A 23 3.14 -5.75 6.24
C GLN A 23 2.30 -4.49 6.04
N CYS A 24 1.95 -4.20 4.79
CA CYS A 24 1.21 -3.02 4.39
C CYS A 24 -0.04 -3.43 3.64
N ALA A 25 -1.16 -2.76 3.87
CA ALA A 25 -2.35 -2.94 3.07
C ALA A 25 -2.10 -2.39 1.67
N ALA A 26 -2.79 -2.93 0.67
CA ALA A 26 -2.78 -2.40 -0.67
C ALA A 26 -4.16 -2.54 -1.30
N VAL A 27 -4.50 -1.62 -2.18
CA VAL A 27 -5.78 -1.62 -2.90
C VAL A 27 -5.55 -1.51 -4.38
N ARG A 28 -6.47 -2.09 -5.16
CA ARG A 28 -6.49 -1.88 -6.60
C ARG A 28 -7.35 -0.67 -6.94
N HIS A 29 -6.76 0.30 -7.61
CA HIS A 29 -7.44 1.51 -8.03
C HIS A 29 -6.88 1.94 -9.39
N ASP A 30 -7.78 2.18 -10.35
CA ASP A 30 -7.46 2.47 -11.76
C ASP A 30 -6.48 1.46 -12.38
N ASP A 31 -6.78 0.17 -12.22
CA ASP A 31 -5.96 -0.98 -12.66
C ASP A 31 -4.56 -1.08 -12.05
N LYS A 32 -4.21 -0.15 -11.15
CA LYS A 32 -2.92 -0.07 -10.45
C LYS A 32 -3.03 -0.56 -9.03
N LEU A 33 -1.91 -1.07 -8.50
CA LEU A 33 -1.80 -1.46 -7.10
C LEU A 33 -1.18 -0.33 -6.30
N TRP A 34 -1.86 0.07 -5.23
CA TRP A 34 -1.47 1.16 -4.35
C TRP A 34 -1.29 0.66 -2.94
N LEU A 35 -0.13 0.90 -2.33
CA LEU A 35 0.07 0.64 -0.91
C LEU A 35 -0.64 1.71 -0.08
N VAL A 36 -1.32 1.26 0.97
CA VAL A 36 -2.05 2.10 1.93
C VAL A 36 -1.47 1.82 3.31
N PRO A 37 -0.51 2.64 3.79
CA PRO A 37 0.13 2.42 5.08
C PRO A 37 -0.80 2.73 6.26
N THR A 38 -1.67 3.72 6.09
CA THR A 38 -2.59 4.19 7.14
C THR A 38 -3.98 4.42 6.57
N TRP A 39 -4.98 4.02 7.34
CA TRP A 39 -6.40 4.26 7.08
C TRP A 39 -6.91 5.30 8.09
N ILE A 40 -7.64 6.29 7.58
CA ILE A 40 -8.45 7.22 8.34
C ILE A 40 -9.81 6.55 8.51
N GLU A 41 -10.09 6.12 9.73
CA GLU A 41 -11.39 5.61 10.15
C GLU A 41 -12.24 6.79 10.64
N GLU A 42 -13.50 6.85 10.22
CA GLU A 42 -14.49 7.74 10.82
C GLU A 42 -15.36 6.89 11.75
N ASP A 43 -15.50 7.31 13.01
CA ASP A 43 -16.08 6.49 14.09
C ASP A 43 -17.48 5.93 13.79
N ASP A 44 -18.27 6.63 12.98
CA ASP A 44 -19.64 6.25 12.58
C ASP A 44 -19.77 5.77 11.12
N ALA A 45 -18.67 5.69 10.38
CA ALA A 45 -18.70 5.36 8.96
C ALA A 45 -18.41 3.88 8.72
N ALA A 46 -19.24 3.21 7.90
CA ALA A 46 -18.95 1.88 7.36
C ALA A 46 -17.82 1.89 6.30
N VAL A 47 -17.10 3.01 6.18
CA VAL A 47 -16.05 3.25 5.20
C VAL A 47 -14.80 3.79 5.85
N MET A 48 -13.67 3.50 5.22
CA MET A 48 -12.35 4.00 5.59
C MET A 48 -11.77 4.76 4.40
N ARG A 49 -10.95 5.77 4.69
CA ARG A 49 -10.24 6.55 3.67
C ARG A 49 -8.75 6.34 3.82
N PRO A 50 -7.98 6.12 2.75
CA PRO A 50 -6.53 6.03 2.87
C PRO A 50 -5.98 7.40 3.25
N GLU A 51 -5.13 7.47 4.28
CA GLU A 51 -4.39 8.71 4.58
C GLU A 51 -3.35 8.99 3.49
N ARG A 52 -2.80 7.93 2.91
CA ARG A 52 -1.78 7.98 1.87
C ARG A 52 -1.90 6.77 0.96
N MET A 53 -1.70 6.97 -0.34
CA MET A 53 -1.63 5.91 -1.33
C MET A 53 -0.32 6.01 -2.11
N VAL A 54 0.47 4.95 -2.10
CA VAL A 54 1.75 4.89 -2.82
C VAL A 54 1.62 3.94 -3.99
N CYS A 55 1.80 4.46 -5.20
CA CYS A 55 1.79 3.63 -6.40
C CYS A 55 3.03 2.73 -6.43
N ILE A 56 2.81 1.44 -6.67
CA ILE A 56 3.87 0.46 -6.87
C ILE A 56 3.75 -0.22 -8.24
N GLU A 57 3.04 0.41 -9.17
CA GLU A 57 2.94 -0.04 -10.55
C GLU A 57 4.32 -0.20 -11.19
N GLY A 58 4.51 -1.29 -11.93
CA GLY A 58 5.78 -1.60 -12.60
C GLY A 58 6.85 -2.17 -11.66
N LEU A 59 6.66 -2.13 -10.34
CA LEU A 59 7.58 -2.79 -9.41
C LEU A 59 7.35 -4.30 -9.39
N PRO A 60 8.42 -5.13 -9.39
CA PRO A 60 8.26 -6.57 -9.41
C PRO A 60 7.68 -7.08 -8.09
N LEU A 61 6.50 -7.71 -8.18
CA LEU A 61 5.85 -8.42 -7.09
C LEU A 61 6.13 -9.91 -7.18
N LYS A 62 6.32 -10.55 -6.03
CA LYS A 62 6.31 -12.01 -5.89
C LYS A 62 5.02 -12.41 -5.19
N LYS A 63 4.38 -13.48 -5.66
CA LYS A 63 3.21 -14.04 -4.96
C LYS A 63 3.58 -14.39 -3.54
N GLY A 64 2.76 -13.91 -2.61
CA GLY A 64 2.90 -14.12 -1.20
C GLY A 64 2.47 -15.53 -0.78
N GLY A 65 2.40 -15.72 0.53
CA GLY A 65 2.03 -16.99 1.13
C GLY A 65 1.73 -16.80 2.60
N ARG A 66 2.00 -17.84 3.37
CA ARG A 66 1.78 -17.85 4.81
C ARG A 66 3.11 -18.00 5.53
N LEU A 67 3.39 -17.12 6.48
CA LEU A 67 4.52 -17.21 7.38
C LEU A 67 4.00 -17.32 8.82
N GLY A 68 4.02 -18.54 9.36
CA GLY A 68 3.42 -18.84 10.66
C GLY A 68 1.90 -18.63 10.66
N ALA A 69 1.41 -17.72 11.51
CA ALA A 69 0.00 -17.35 11.60
C ALA A 69 -0.40 -16.19 10.66
N ARG A 70 0.58 -15.50 10.04
CA ARG A 70 0.31 -14.36 9.16
C ARG A 70 0.25 -14.80 7.69
N SER A 71 -0.78 -14.36 6.99
CA SER A 71 -0.91 -14.50 5.53
C SER A 71 -0.65 -13.14 4.86
N PHE A 72 -0.06 -13.19 3.68
CA PHE A 72 0.14 -12.03 2.82
C PHE A 72 0.01 -12.44 1.35
N ASP A 73 -0.54 -11.56 0.53
CA ASP A 73 -0.87 -11.84 -0.87
C ASP A 73 0.33 -11.63 -1.78
N TRP A 74 1.19 -10.66 -1.45
CA TRP A 74 2.33 -10.26 -2.27
C TRP A 74 3.55 -9.87 -1.44
N ILE A 75 4.72 -9.97 -2.06
CA ILE A 75 5.98 -9.42 -1.56
C ILE A 75 6.50 -8.45 -2.62
N LEU A 76 6.73 -7.20 -2.23
CA LEU A 76 7.42 -6.21 -3.04
C LEU A 76 8.92 -6.54 -3.05
N ARG A 77 9.45 -6.95 -4.21
CA ARG A 77 10.85 -7.34 -4.34
C ARG A 77 11.85 -6.19 -4.16
N PRO A 78 11.63 -4.99 -4.72
CA PRO A 78 12.55 -3.90 -4.49
C PRO A 78 12.42 -3.38 -3.06
N GLU A 79 13.56 -2.96 -2.51
CA GLU A 79 13.58 -2.22 -1.27
C GLU A 79 13.07 -0.80 -1.52
N ILE A 80 12.23 -0.29 -0.61
CA ILE A 80 11.65 1.05 -0.71
C ILE A 80 12.13 1.92 0.47
N PRO A 81 12.30 3.23 0.30
CA PRO A 81 12.53 4.12 1.44
C PRO A 81 11.32 4.09 2.38
N ARG A 82 11.54 3.98 3.69
CA ARG A 82 10.47 4.03 4.69
C ARG A 82 9.66 5.32 4.60
N ALA A 83 10.33 6.42 4.23
CA ALA A 83 9.73 7.73 4.08
C ALA A 83 8.58 7.77 3.04
N VAL A 84 8.60 6.89 2.05
CA VAL A 84 7.50 6.76 1.07
C VAL A 84 6.18 6.37 1.72
N LEU A 85 6.23 5.57 2.79
CA LEU A 85 5.02 5.15 3.52
C LEU A 85 4.61 6.17 4.59
N THR A 86 5.55 6.63 5.42
CA THR A 86 5.19 7.36 6.66
C THR A 86 5.86 8.72 6.83
N GLY A 87 6.66 9.17 5.86
CA GLY A 87 7.51 10.36 6.00
C GLY A 87 7.37 11.37 4.86
N PRO A 88 8.26 12.37 4.83
CA PRO A 88 8.39 13.26 3.67
C PRO A 88 8.86 12.46 2.45
N LEU A 89 8.27 12.73 1.30
CA LEU A 89 8.66 12.04 0.06
C LEU A 89 10.12 12.35 -0.27
N PRO A 90 10.95 11.33 -0.51
CA PRO A 90 12.31 11.56 -0.94
C PRO A 90 12.29 12.19 -2.34
N PRO A 91 13.16 13.15 -2.63
CA PRO A 91 13.15 13.85 -3.91
C PRO A 91 13.46 12.87 -5.07
N PRO A 92 12.94 13.11 -6.28
CA PRO A 92 13.41 12.38 -7.45
C PRO A 92 14.94 12.49 -7.57
N PRO A 93 15.67 11.39 -7.83
CA PRO A 93 15.21 10.11 -8.38
C PRO A 93 14.91 9.01 -7.34
N GLU A 94 14.94 9.31 -6.04
CA GLU A 94 14.89 8.28 -4.98
C GLU A 94 13.56 7.51 -4.94
N TRP A 95 12.45 8.19 -5.25
CA TRP A 95 11.14 7.59 -5.49
C TRP A 95 10.44 8.27 -6.69
N PRO A 96 10.44 7.63 -7.88
CA PRO A 96 9.85 8.22 -9.08
C PRO A 96 8.34 7.96 -9.22
N LEU A 97 7.75 7.14 -8.34
CA LEU A 97 6.36 6.69 -8.47
C LEU A 97 5.39 7.66 -7.79
N PRO A 98 4.15 7.78 -8.31
CA PRO A 98 3.14 8.64 -7.71
C PRO A 98 2.84 8.29 -6.25
N VAL A 99 2.63 9.32 -5.43
CA VAL A 99 2.07 9.22 -4.09
C VAL A 99 0.93 10.21 -3.97
N LEU A 100 -0.21 9.76 -3.46
CA LEU A 100 -1.38 10.57 -3.18
C LEU A 100 -1.51 10.73 -1.67
N ASP A 101 -1.47 11.95 -1.18
CA ASP A 101 -1.79 12.27 0.21
C ASP A 101 -3.29 12.58 0.32
N ARG A 102 -3.98 11.87 1.22
CA ARG A 102 -5.41 11.98 1.52
C ARG A 102 -6.29 12.04 0.25
N PRO A 103 -6.22 11.02 -0.63
CA PRO A 103 -7.08 11.02 -1.81
C PRO A 103 -8.54 10.87 -1.41
N ASP A 104 -9.43 11.49 -2.18
CA ASP A 104 -10.88 11.44 -1.95
C ASP A 104 -11.47 10.10 -2.44
N LEU A 105 -11.06 9.01 -1.79
CA LEU A 105 -11.44 7.64 -2.09
C LEU A 105 -11.91 6.94 -0.81
N THR A 106 -13.03 6.23 -0.91
CA THR A 106 -13.64 5.50 0.20
C THR A 106 -13.65 4.00 -0.08
N PHE A 107 -13.20 3.22 0.91
CA PHE A 107 -13.20 1.76 0.87
C PHE A 107 -14.09 1.23 1.99
N PRO A 108 -14.81 0.11 1.79
CA PRO A 108 -15.61 -0.48 2.86
C PRO A 108 -14.71 -0.92 4.01
N ARG A 109 -15.19 -0.76 5.24
CA ARG A 109 -14.57 -1.38 6.42
C ARG A 109 -14.83 -2.89 6.35
N ALA A 110 -13.75 -3.68 6.25
CA ALA A 110 -13.82 -5.14 6.21
C ALA A 110 -13.99 -5.75 7.61
#